data_AF-A2FAK1-F1
#
_entry.id   AF-A2FAK1-F1
#
_cell.length_a   1.000
_cell.length_b   1.000
_cell.length_c   1.000
_cell.angle_alpha   90.00
_cell.angle_beta   90.00
_cell.angle_gamma   90.00
#
_symmetry.space_group_name_H-M   'P 1'
#
loop_
_entity.id
_entity.type
_entity.pdbx_description
1 polymer ?
#
loop_
_entity_poly.entity_id
_entity_poly.type
_entity_poly.pdbx_seq_one_letter_code
_entity_poly.pdbx_strand_id
1 'polypeptide(L)'
;MYSIVTTWLQRSRELENILRLFNIGQYENVYQNITFQIQNNGYANTSINHIYIRAKAALETSHSRDAIADLTYIMNNNTKFDQKYIRALRAQAYLNIGDVQNATNDAYLAKLPLSFFKSVKKAICLLSLNSHDQFTIERLLKICPESTQALMAAAIYFRKQNNPRMFYRYARGALEYEPYNANIVTELVNFHVCNEEFDEARKLLINSHMNTSENVSDAMIEDFDPQVCYESDKLVQNYEVDKMIQMKEQGYVDEAFLGLTELARKGNPRAFYERAKLFLESNCEECAKSDLKRSKGFNDSNIIISQLKMKTPCQILELASKCSRSSALNAFRKLAREWHPDRFHTPLAKYIAEKKMRKINKAMEEIDLEPFDSLFGNGEDSWLVDEDGAHIMRIQIF
;
A
#
# COMPACT_ATOMS: atom_id res chain seq x y z
N MET A 1 1.77 58.93 -31.46
CA MET A 1 0.47 58.50 -32.03
C MET A 1 0.53 57.08 -32.61
N TYR A 2 1.52 56.75 -33.46
CA TYR A 2 1.70 55.38 -34.00
C TYR A 2 1.78 54.25 -32.95
N SER A 3 2.58 54.42 -31.89
CA SER A 3 2.73 53.41 -30.81
C SER A 3 1.43 53.09 -30.04
N ILE A 4 0.53 54.08 -29.88
CA ILE A 4 -0.74 53.89 -29.19
C ILE A 4 -1.72 53.09 -30.06
N VAL A 5 -1.76 53.38 -31.36
CA VAL A 5 -2.64 52.70 -32.32
C VAL A 5 -2.21 51.24 -32.52
N THR A 6 -0.90 50.96 -32.59
CA THR A 6 -0.39 49.59 -32.70
C THR A 6 -0.72 48.76 -31.45
N THR A 7 -0.59 49.36 -30.26
CA THR A 7 -0.91 48.69 -29.00
C THR A 7 -2.41 48.36 -28.89
N TRP A 8 -3.28 49.27 -29.34
CA TRP A 8 -4.72 49.04 -29.33
C TRP A 8 -5.15 47.94 -30.32
N LEU A 9 -4.63 47.97 -31.55
CA LEU A 9 -4.92 46.95 -32.56
C LEU A 9 -4.43 45.56 -32.13
N GLN A 10 -3.26 45.49 -31.49
CA GLN A 10 -2.73 44.24 -30.96
C GLN A 10 -3.64 43.66 -29.87
N ARG A 11 -4.06 44.48 -28.90
CA ARG A 11 -5.00 44.06 -27.83
C ARG A 11 -6.35 43.59 -28.37
N SER A 12 -6.84 44.21 -29.45
CA SER A 12 -8.08 43.79 -30.10
C SER A 12 -7.95 42.41 -30.73
N ARG A 13 -6.83 42.12 -31.41
CA ARG A 13 -6.56 40.81 -32.02
C ARG A 13 -6.35 39.71 -30.97
N GLU A 14 -5.67 40.03 -29.87
CA GLU A 14 -5.48 39.10 -28.75
C GLU A 14 -6.81 38.67 -28.15
N LEU A 15 -7.72 39.62 -27.89
CA LEU A 15 -9.06 39.31 -27.38
C LEU A 15 -9.88 38.46 -28.37
N GLU A 16 -9.80 38.76 -29.67
CA GLU A 16 -10.49 37.98 -30.71
C GLU A 16 -9.97 36.53 -30.77
N ASN A 17 -8.65 36.34 -30.68
CA ASN A 17 -8.05 35.01 -30.62
C ASN A 17 -8.49 34.23 -29.37
N ILE A 18 -8.51 34.90 -28.21
CA ILE A 18 -8.97 34.29 -26.95
C ILE A 18 -10.45 33.89 -27.04
N LEU A 19 -11.31 34.76 -27.58
CA LEU A 19 -12.72 34.45 -27.79
C LEU A 19 -12.92 33.31 -28.79
N ARG A 20 -12.09 33.24 -29.84
CA ARG A 20 -12.09 32.12 -30.77
C ARG A 20 -11.76 30.80 -30.08
N LEU A 21 -10.69 30.77 -29.27
CA LEU A 21 -10.30 29.59 -28.48
C LEU A 21 -11.41 29.18 -27.50
N PHE A 22 -12.04 30.16 -26.85
CA PHE A 22 -13.16 29.93 -25.93
C PHE A 22 -14.35 29.29 -26.66
N ASN A 23 -14.73 29.84 -27.82
CA ASN A 23 -15.89 29.36 -28.58
C ASN A 23 -15.70 27.96 -29.18
N ILE A 24 -14.45 27.51 -29.41
CA ILE A 24 -14.15 26.13 -29.84
C ILE A 24 -13.98 25.17 -28.65
N GLY A 25 -14.25 25.61 -27.42
CA GLY A 25 -14.17 24.78 -26.22
C GLY A 25 -12.75 24.53 -25.69
N GLN A 26 -11.74 25.27 -26.15
CA GLN A 26 -10.37 25.16 -25.64
C GLN A 26 -10.18 25.97 -24.35
N TYR A 27 -10.99 25.66 -23.34
CA TYR A 27 -11.04 26.41 -22.08
C TYR A 27 -9.71 26.40 -21.33
N GLU A 28 -8.98 25.28 -21.32
CA GLU A 28 -7.69 25.17 -20.63
C GLU A 28 -6.63 26.10 -21.26
N ASN A 29 -6.55 26.14 -22.59
CA ASN A 29 -5.64 27.05 -23.29
C ASN A 29 -6.01 28.52 -23.03
N VAL A 30 -7.30 28.83 -22.95
CA VAL A 30 -7.78 30.18 -22.61
C VAL A 30 -7.38 30.54 -21.17
N TYR A 31 -7.63 29.62 -20.23
CA TYR A 31 -7.30 29.80 -18.82
C TYR A 31 -5.79 30.07 -18.64
N GLN A 32 -4.94 29.21 -19.20
CA GLN A 32 -3.47 29.34 -19.10
C GLN A 32 -2.94 30.64 -19.73
N ASN A 33 -3.43 30.99 -20.94
CA ASN A 33 -3.00 32.21 -21.61
C ASN A 33 -3.30 33.47 -20.80
N ILE A 34 -4.51 33.58 -20.24
CA ILE A 34 -4.89 34.75 -19.45
C ILE A 34 -4.22 34.73 -18.07
N THR A 35 -4.02 33.56 -17.46
CA THR A 35 -3.25 33.42 -16.23
C THR A 35 -1.82 33.93 -16.42
N PHE A 36 -1.15 33.57 -17.52
CA PHE A 36 0.17 34.10 -17.83
C PHE A 36 0.18 35.63 -18.00
N GLN A 37 -0.84 36.20 -18.65
CA GLN A 37 -0.98 37.67 -18.75
C GLN A 37 -1.14 38.33 -17.39
N ILE A 38 -1.94 37.75 -16.49
CA ILE A 38 -2.17 38.27 -15.14
C ILE A 38 -0.91 38.16 -14.29
N GLN A 39 -0.14 37.07 -14.42
CA GLN A 39 1.14 36.91 -13.72
C GLN A 39 2.16 37.97 -14.15
N ASN A 40 2.24 38.28 -15.45
CA ASN A 40 3.22 39.24 -15.96
C ASN A 40 2.82 40.70 -15.73
N ASN A 41 1.54 41.02 -15.86
CA ASN A 41 1.06 42.41 -15.83
C ASN A 41 0.38 42.78 -14.51
N GLY A 42 -0.07 41.81 -13.72
CA GLY A 42 -0.95 42.00 -12.58
C GLY A 42 -2.43 42.18 -12.96
N TYR A 43 -3.32 41.99 -11.99
CA TYR A 43 -4.77 42.16 -12.17
C TYR A 43 -5.16 43.57 -12.65
N ALA A 44 -4.58 44.61 -12.04
CA ALA A 44 -4.93 46.01 -12.34
C ALA A 44 -4.63 46.43 -13.78
N ASN A 45 -3.65 45.79 -14.42
CA ASN A 45 -3.25 46.10 -15.80
C ASN A 45 -3.88 45.14 -16.82
N THR A 46 -4.57 44.11 -16.37
CA THR A 46 -5.26 43.15 -17.23
C THR A 46 -6.68 43.65 -17.52
N SER A 47 -7.10 43.60 -18.78
CA SER A 47 -8.45 44.03 -19.16
C SER A 47 -9.51 43.18 -18.45
N ILE A 48 -10.55 43.84 -17.91
CA ILE A 48 -11.62 43.18 -17.16
C ILE A 48 -12.35 42.12 -17.99
N ASN A 49 -12.41 42.31 -19.32
CA ASN A 49 -12.97 41.30 -20.22
C ASN A 49 -12.14 40.00 -20.24
N HIS A 50 -10.81 40.10 -20.15
CA HIS A 50 -9.94 38.93 -20.08
C HIS A 50 -10.14 38.21 -18.75
N ILE A 51 -10.19 38.95 -17.63
CA ILE A 51 -10.46 38.38 -16.29
C ILE A 51 -11.81 37.67 -16.28
N TYR A 52 -12.84 38.25 -16.91
CA TYR A 52 -14.16 37.63 -17.03
C TYR A 52 -14.14 36.35 -17.87
N ILE A 53 -13.45 36.36 -19.03
CA ILE A 53 -13.30 35.16 -19.86
C ILE A 53 -12.53 34.07 -19.11
N ARG A 54 -11.47 34.44 -18.37
CA ARG A 54 -10.71 33.51 -17.53
C ARG A 54 -11.59 32.88 -16.46
N ALA A 55 -12.41 33.66 -15.76
CA ALA A 55 -13.33 33.14 -14.76
C ALA A 55 -14.29 32.08 -15.32
N LYS A 56 -14.81 32.30 -16.54
CA LYS A 56 -15.68 31.33 -17.22
C LYS A 56 -14.90 30.08 -17.63
N ALA A 57 -13.70 30.25 -18.19
CA ALA A 57 -12.85 29.12 -18.56
C ALA A 57 -12.47 28.28 -17.32
N ALA A 58 -12.13 28.94 -16.22
CA ALA A 58 -11.78 28.33 -14.94
C ALA A 58 -12.93 27.47 -14.36
N LEU A 59 -14.18 27.92 -14.49
CA LEU A 59 -15.35 27.12 -14.12
C LEU A 59 -15.51 25.83 -14.94
N GLU A 60 -15.12 25.84 -16.22
CA GLU A 60 -15.19 24.67 -17.10
C GLU A 60 -13.99 23.72 -16.89
N THR A 61 -12.86 24.21 -16.36
CA THR A 61 -11.63 23.42 -16.17
C THR A 61 -11.34 23.05 -14.71
N SER A 62 -12.34 23.12 -13.83
CA SER A 62 -12.22 22.76 -12.40
C SER A 62 -11.23 23.62 -11.59
N HIS A 63 -11.16 24.92 -11.91
CA HIS A 63 -10.40 25.95 -11.20
C HIS A 63 -11.33 26.94 -10.50
N SER A 64 -12.30 26.46 -9.72
CA SER A 64 -13.37 27.30 -9.17
C SER A 64 -12.86 28.38 -8.21
N ARG A 65 -11.71 28.16 -7.54
CA ARG A 65 -11.10 29.17 -6.66
C ARG A 65 -10.60 30.40 -7.42
N ASP A 66 -9.96 30.19 -8.56
CA ASP A 66 -9.51 31.29 -9.43
C ASP A 66 -10.71 32.02 -10.03
N ALA A 67 -11.76 31.30 -10.40
CA ALA A 67 -13.03 31.90 -10.82
C ALA A 67 -13.64 32.79 -9.72
N ILE A 68 -13.62 32.35 -8.44
CA ILE A 68 -14.11 33.17 -7.31
C ILE A 68 -13.30 34.46 -7.17
N ALA A 69 -11.96 34.37 -7.25
CA ALA A 69 -11.08 35.53 -7.17
C ALA A 69 -11.35 36.52 -8.30
N ASP A 70 -11.46 36.03 -9.54
CA ASP A 70 -11.74 36.83 -10.74
C ASP A 70 -13.10 37.53 -10.66
N LEU A 71 -14.17 36.79 -10.34
CA LEU A 71 -15.51 37.33 -10.26
C LEU A 71 -15.62 38.36 -9.14
N THR A 72 -14.95 38.14 -8.01
CA THR A 72 -14.88 39.11 -6.91
C THR A 72 -14.14 40.37 -7.34
N TYR A 73 -13.02 40.25 -8.07
CA TYR A 73 -12.31 41.39 -8.62
C TYR A 73 -13.18 42.21 -9.58
N ILE A 74 -13.90 41.55 -10.49
CA ILE A 74 -14.82 42.19 -11.44
C ILE A 74 -15.92 42.96 -10.72
N MET A 75 -16.54 42.37 -9.70
CA MET A 75 -17.61 43.02 -8.94
C MET A 75 -17.14 44.30 -8.25
N ASN A 76 -15.91 44.32 -7.73
CA ASN A 76 -15.35 45.46 -7.01
C ASN A 76 -14.87 46.59 -7.93
N ASN A 77 -14.48 46.29 -9.17
CA ASN A 77 -13.81 47.24 -10.06
C ASN A 77 -14.61 47.61 -11.31
N ASN A 78 -15.80 47.02 -11.54
CA ASN A 78 -16.58 47.30 -12.74
C ASN A 78 -18.09 47.34 -12.50
N THR A 79 -18.70 48.47 -12.85
CA THR A 79 -20.15 48.68 -12.80
C THR A 79 -20.87 48.27 -14.09
N LYS A 80 -20.14 47.97 -15.17
CA LYS A 80 -20.72 47.66 -16.49
C LYS A 80 -21.27 46.24 -16.62
N PHE A 81 -20.73 45.29 -15.85
CA PHE A 81 -21.23 43.91 -15.88
C PHE A 81 -22.52 43.79 -15.06
N ASP A 82 -23.44 42.94 -15.53
CA ASP A 82 -24.62 42.58 -14.74
C ASP A 82 -24.18 41.83 -13.47
N GLN A 83 -24.29 42.54 -12.34
CA GLN A 83 -23.91 42.04 -11.02
C GLN A 83 -24.68 40.76 -10.65
N LYS A 84 -25.92 40.59 -11.11
CA LYS A 84 -26.68 39.36 -10.84
C LYS A 84 -26.06 38.17 -11.56
N TYR A 85 -25.65 38.36 -12.81
CA TYR A 85 -25.01 37.31 -13.59
C TYR A 85 -23.63 36.94 -13.03
N ILE A 86 -22.83 37.92 -12.61
CA ILE A 86 -21.52 37.65 -11.98
C ILE A 86 -21.69 36.88 -10.67
N ARG A 87 -22.66 37.26 -9.83
CA ARG A 87 -23.00 36.50 -8.61
C ARG A 87 -23.50 35.09 -8.91
N ALA A 88 -24.28 34.90 -9.97
CA ALA A 88 -24.72 33.57 -10.39
C ALA A 88 -23.53 32.65 -10.71
N LEU A 89 -22.55 33.13 -11.46
CA LEU A 89 -21.32 32.37 -11.75
C LEU A 89 -20.52 32.08 -10.48
N ARG A 90 -20.40 33.08 -9.59
CA ARG A 90 -19.63 32.92 -8.35
C ARG A 90 -20.32 31.97 -7.37
N ALA A 91 -21.65 31.96 -7.32
CA ALA A 91 -22.43 31.00 -6.56
C ALA A 91 -22.16 29.56 -7.03
N GLN A 92 -22.07 29.33 -8.34
CA GLN A 92 -21.70 28.02 -8.90
C GLN A 92 -20.28 27.63 -8.49
N ALA A 93 -19.32 28.55 -8.57
CA ALA A 93 -17.94 28.31 -8.16
C ALA A 93 -17.84 27.95 -6.66
N TYR A 94 -18.55 28.69 -5.80
CA TYR A 94 -18.64 28.37 -4.37
C TYR A 94 -19.25 26.99 -4.12
N LEU A 95 -20.30 26.63 -4.87
CA LEU A 95 -20.90 25.30 -4.75
C LEU A 95 -19.93 24.19 -5.18
N ASN A 96 -19.16 24.39 -6.25
CA ASN A 96 -18.17 23.42 -6.73
C ASN A 96 -17.12 23.08 -5.65
N ILE A 97 -16.63 24.09 -4.92
CA ILE A 97 -15.67 23.91 -3.81
C ILE A 97 -16.33 23.49 -2.48
N GLY A 98 -17.66 23.37 -2.43
CA GLY A 98 -18.41 23.00 -1.23
C GLY A 98 -18.65 24.13 -0.22
N ASP A 99 -18.38 25.39 -0.58
CA ASP A 99 -18.73 26.56 0.24
C ASP A 99 -20.21 26.91 0.07
N VAL A 100 -21.04 26.08 0.70
CA VAL A 100 -22.51 26.16 0.62
C VAL A 100 -23.07 27.47 1.18
N GLN A 101 -22.39 28.10 2.13
CA GLN A 101 -22.85 29.34 2.75
C GLN A 101 -22.72 30.52 1.77
N ASN A 102 -21.53 30.70 1.19
CA ASN A 102 -21.32 31.77 0.21
C ASN A 102 -22.08 31.50 -1.09
N ALA A 103 -22.20 30.23 -1.51
CA ALA A 103 -23.04 29.84 -2.63
C ALA A 103 -24.51 30.26 -2.43
N THR A 104 -25.06 30.03 -1.22
CA THR A 104 -26.45 30.42 -0.88
C THR A 104 -26.64 31.93 -0.94
N ASN A 105 -25.71 32.69 -0.35
CA ASN A 105 -25.76 34.15 -0.30
C ASN A 105 -25.76 34.76 -1.71
N ASP A 106 -24.83 34.35 -2.57
CA ASP A 106 -24.75 34.87 -3.93
C ASP A 106 -25.94 34.41 -4.80
N ALA A 107 -26.43 33.18 -4.61
CA ALA A 107 -27.62 32.68 -5.29
C ALA A 107 -28.87 33.51 -4.97
N TYR A 108 -29.04 33.92 -3.71
CA TYR A 108 -30.15 34.77 -3.28
C TYR A 108 -30.09 36.16 -3.93
N LEU A 109 -28.91 36.79 -3.90
CA LEU A 109 -28.69 38.11 -4.48
C LEU A 109 -28.82 38.10 -6.02
N ALA A 110 -28.41 37.01 -6.67
CA ALA A 110 -28.59 36.79 -8.10
C ALA A 110 -30.02 36.40 -8.51
N LYS A 111 -30.88 36.06 -7.56
CA LYS A 111 -32.24 35.53 -7.80
C LYS A 111 -32.24 34.25 -8.65
N LEU A 112 -31.35 33.30 -8.31
CA LEU A 112 -31.25 32.01 -9.00
C LEU A 112 -32.52 31.16 -8.83
N PRO A 113 -32.78 30.22 -9.76
CA PRO A 113 -33.95 29.35 -9.70
C PRO A 113 -33.91 28.39 -8.51
N LEU A 114 -35.09 27.94 -8.06
CA LEU A 114 -35.25 26.97 -6.96
C LEU A 114 -34.47 25.66 -7.16
N SER A 115 -34.20 25.26 -8.41
CA SER A 115 -33.37 24.09 -8.72
C SER A 115 -31.96 24.22 -8.16
N PHE A 116 -31.36 25.41 -8.18
CA PHE A 116 -30.03 25.66 -7.62
C PHE A 116 -30.06 25.49 -6.09
N PHE A 117 -31.03 26.09 -5.41
CA PHE A 117 -31.20 25.94 -3.95
C PHE A 117 -31.44 24.48 -3.53
N LYS A 118 -32.12 23.68 -4.36
CA LYS A 118 -32.24 22.23 -4.13
C LYS A 118 -30.88 21.53 -4.16
N SER A 119 -30.00 21.89 -5.10
CA SER A 119 -28.63 21.37 -5.16
C SER A 119 -27.81 21.78 -3.94
N VAL A 120 -27.88 23.04 -3.51
CA VAL A 120 -27.20 23.52 -2.30
C VAL A 120 -27.69 22.78 -1.05
N LYS A 121 -29.02 22.65 -0.87
CA LYS A 121 -29.60 21.90 0.25
C LYS A 121 -29.15 20.43 0.25
N LYS A 122 -29.05 19.82 -0.93
CA LYS A 122 -28.56 18.46 -1.10
C LYS A 122 -27.07 18.35 -0.73
N ALA A 123 -26.23 19.29 -1.16
CA ALA A 123 -24.83 19.35 -0.76
C ALA A 123 -24.67 19.45 0.76
N ILE A 124 -25.40 20.36 1.42
CA ILE A 124 -25.40 20.50 2.89
C ILE A 124 -25.74 19.17 3.56
N CYS A 125 -26.83 18.52 3.13
CA CYS A 125 -27.26 17.25 3.69
C CYS A 125 -26.19 16.17 3.51
N LEU A 126 -25.60 16.05 2.32
CA LEU A 126 -24.58 15.03 2.04
C LEU A 126 -23.26 15.28 2.79
N LEU A 127 -22.84 16.54 2.94
CA LEU A 127 -21.64 16.91 3.71
C LEU A 127 -21.83 16.68 5.22
N SER A 128 -23.06 16.79 5.73
CA SER A 128 -23.36 16.58 7.15
C SER A 128 -23.47 15.10 7.57
N LEU A 129 -23.49 14.16 6.63
CA LEU A 129 -23.60 12.74 6.94
C LEU A 129 -22.24 12.18 7.38
N ASN A 130 -22.19 11.50 8.53
CA ASN A 130 -20.96 10.84 9.00
C ASN A 130 -20.68 9.51 8.29
N SER A 131 -21.68 8.91 7.63
CA SER A 131 -21.55 7.66 6.87
C SER A 131 -21.73 7.93 5.39
N HIS A 132 -20.66 7.77 4.64
CA HIS A 132 -20.68 7.90 3.19
C HIS A 132 -20.61 6.51 2.55
N ASP A 133 -21.71 6.07 1.94
CA ASP A 133 -21.69 4.97 0.98
C ASP A 133 -21.26 5.49 -0.41
N GLN A 134 -20.99 4.56 -1.33
CA GLN A 134 -20.55 4.91 -2.69
C GLN A 134 -21.51 5.88 -3.38
N PHE A 135 -22.81 5.65 -3.23
CA PHE A 135 -23.85 6.44 -3.88
C PHE A 135 -23.93 7.88 -3.37
N THR A 136 -23.75 8.06 -2.07
CA THR A 136 -23.66 9.37 -1.40
C THR A 136 -22.45 10.14 -1.93
N ILE A 137 -21.30 9.48 -2.07
CA ILE A 137 -20.06 10.08 -2.58
C ILE A 137 -20.20 10.50 -4.03
N GLU A 138 -20.70 9.62 -4.90
CA GLU A 138 -20.90 9.94 -6.31
C GLU A 138 -21.85 11.13 -6.49
N ARG A 139 -22.93 11.18 -5.69
CA ARG A 139 -23.86 12.31 -5.69
C ARG A 139 -23.22 13.59 -5.17
N LEU A 140 -22.39 13.50 -4.13
CA LEU A 140 -21.72 14.65 -3.54
C LEU A 140 -20.68 15.22 -4.51
N LEU A 141 -19.81 14.38 -5.07
CA LEU A 141 -18.81 14.80 -6.07
C LEU A 141 -19.44 15.33 -7.36
N LYS A 142 -20.64 14.88 -7.72
CA LYS A 142 -21.39 15.47 -8.84
C LYS A 142 -21.85 16.91 -8.57
N ILE A 143 -22.10 17.27 -7.31
CA ILE A 143 -22.55 18.62 -6.93
C ILE A 143 -21.36 19.52 -6.58
N CYS A 144 -20.38 18.96 -5.88
CA CYS A 144 -19.22 19.66 -5.33
C CYS A 144 -17.91 18.92 -5.74
N PRO A 145 -17.55 18.91 -7.04
CA PRO A 145 -16.41 18.13 -7.52
C PRO A 145 -15.05 18.56 -6.96
N GLU A 146 -14.93 19.83 -6.55
CA GLU A 146 -13.69 20.44 -6.04
C GLU A 146 -13.69 20.60 -4.52
N SER A 147 -14.70 20.06 -3.83
CA SER A 147 -14.78 20.17 -2.38
C SER A 147 -13.76 19.26 -1.72
N THR A 148 -12.82 19.84 -0.99
CA THR A 148 -11.83 19.11 -0.19
C THR A 148 -12.50 18.11 0.75
N GLN A 149 -13.60 18.50 1.38
CA GLN A 149 -14.39 17.64 2.27
C GLN A 149 -15.01 16.46 1.52
N ALA A 150 -15.59 16.70 0.33
CA ALA A 150 -16.15 15.64 -0.50
C ALA A 150 -15.09 14.66 -1.02
N LEU A 151 -13.94 15.18 -1.44
CA LEU A 151 -12.80 14.38 -1.91
C LEU A 151 -12.22 13.53 -0.78
N MET A 152 -12.07 14.10 0.42
CA MET A 152 -11.61 13.33 1.59
C MET A 152 -12.64 12.30 2.05
N ALA A 153 -13.94 12.61 2.02
CA ALA A 153 -14.99 11.63 2.25
C ALA A 153 -14.90 10.44 1.26
N ALA A 154 -14.66 10.74 -0.02
CA ALA A 154 -14.42 9.73 -1.04
C ALA A 154 -13.17 8.89 -0.74
N ALA A 155 -12.04 9.55 -0.41
CA ALA A 155 -10.80 8.88 -0.07
C ALA A 155 -11.00 7.90 1.11
N ILE A 156 -11.57 8.37 2.22
CA ILE A 156 -11.84 7.55 3.42
C ILE A 156 -12.75 6.36 3.10
N TYR A 157 -13.74 6.52 2.22
CA TYR A 157 -14.57 5.41 1.78
C TYR A 157 -13.79 4.37 1.00
N PHE A 158 -13.01 4.78 -0.02
CA PHE A 158 -12.20 3.85 -0.80
C PHE A 158 -11.10 3.19 0.02
N ARG A 159 -10.62 3.86 1.07
CA ARG A 159 -9.78 3.26 2.10
C ARG A 159 -10.47 2.09 2.80
N LYS A 160 -11.70 2.28 3.28
CA LYS A 160 -12.48 1.21 3.93
C LYS A 160 -12.78 0.03 2.99
N GLN A 161 -12.82 0.26 1.68
CA GLN A 161 -13.00 -0.77 0.66
C GLN A 161 -11.70 -1.45 0.21
N ASN A 162 -10.56 -1.13 0.84
CA ASN A 162 -9.23 -1.60 0.45
C ASN A 162 -8.91 -1.34 -1.04
N ASN A 163 -9.26 -0.14 -1.53
CA ASN A 163 -8.99 0.30 -2.90
C ASN A 163 -7.94 1.44 -2.89
N PRO A 164 -6.63 1.10 -2.79
CA PRO A 164 -5.56 2.08 -2.61
C PRO A 164 -5.47 3.08 -3.78
N ARG A 165 -5.73 2.62 -5.01
CA ARG A 165 -5.68 3.46 -6.21
C ARG A 165 -6.72 4.58 -6.16
N MET A 166 -7.95 4.26 -5.78
CA MET A 166 -9.02 5.26 -5.69
C MET A 166 -8.84 6.16 -4.47
N PHE A 167 -8.40 5.61 -3.32
CA PHE A 167 -8.01 6.43 -2.17
C PHE A 167 -6.97 7.50 -2.58
N TYR A 168 -5.86 7.07 -3.18
CA TYR A 168 -4.77 7.96 -3.55
C TYR A 168 -5.23 9.05 -4.51
N ARG A 169 -6.02 8.69 -5.53
CA ARG A 169 -6.59 9.64 -6.49
C ARG A 169 -7.37 10.77 -5.79
N TYR A 170 -8.27 10.42 -4.88
CA TYR A 170 -9.12 11.43 -4.22
C TYR A 170 -8.37 12.22 -3.16
N ALA A 171 -7.53 11.57 -2.35
CA ALA A 171 -6.70 12.25 -1.36
C ALA A 171 -5.72 13.23 -2.02
N ARG A 172 -5.11 12.83 -3.14
CA ARG A 172 -4.24 13.72 -3.93
C ARG A 172 -5.01 14.89 -4.53
N GLY A 173 -6.18 14.65 -5.10
CA GLY A 173 -7.05 15.73 -5.57
C GLY A 173 -7.43 16.70 -4.46
N ALA A 174 -7.71 16.22 -3.25
CA ALA A 174 -7.98 17.08 -2.10
C ALA A 174 -6.75 17.93 -1.72
N LEU A 175 -5.55 17.35 -1.78
CA LEU A 175 -4.28 18.04 -1.51
C LEU A 175 -3.98 19.13 -2.55
N GLU A 176 -4.33 18.92 -3.82
CA GLU A 176 -4.17 19.94 -4.88
C GLU A 176 -4.95 21.22 -4.54
N TYR A 177 -6.13 21.08 -3.94
CA TYR A 177 -6.91 22.21 -3.47
C TYR A 177 -6.40 22.75 -2.13
N GLU A 178 -6.04 21.91 -1.15
CA GLU A 178 -5.53 22.37 0.15
C GLU A 178 -4.15 21.76 0.47
N PRO A 179 -3.07 22.31 -0.12
CA PRO A 179 -1.74 21.72 -0.03
C PRO A 179 -1.15 21.69 1.39
N TYR A 180 -1.69 22.53 2.28
CA TYR A 180 -1.24 22.68 3.67
C TYR A 180 -2.22 22.07 4.68
N ASN A 181 -3.24 21.34 4.24
CA ASN A 181 -4.17 20.71 5.16
C ASN A 181 -3.51 19.49 5.82
N ALA A 182 -3.19 19.63 7.11
CA ALA A 182 -2.53 18.61 7.91
C ALA A 182 -3.20 17.23 7.80
N ASN A 183 -4.54 17.17 7.83
CA ASN A 183 -5.26 15.90 7.80
C ASN A 183 -5.06 15.16 6.47
N ILE A 184 -5.04 15.87 5.35
CA ILE A 184 -4.84 15.28 4.03
C ILE A 184 -3.39 14.78 3.89
N VAL A 185 -2.44 15.60 4.33
CA VAL A 185 -1.01 15.27 4.32
C VAL A 185 -0.76 14.03 5.16
N THR A 186 -1.28 13.97 6.39
CA THR A 186 -1.16 12.80 7.27
C THR A 186 -1.73 11.55 6.62
N GLU A 187 -2.91 11.61 6.01
CA GLU A 187 -3.50 10.45 5.33
C GLU A 187 -2.67 9.95 4.14
N LEU A 188 -2.08 10.85 3.35
CA LEU A 188 -1.19 10.49 2.24
C LEU A 188 0.17 9.98 2.70
N VAL A 189 0.75 10.58 3.74
CA VAL A 189 1.99 10.12 4.38
C VAL A 189 1.80 8.71 4.90
N ASN A 190 0.73 8.47 5.64
CA ASN A 190 0.38 7.14 6.13
C ASN A 190 0.28 6.16 4.97
N PHE A 191 -0.42 6.52 3.89
CA PHE A 191 -0.51 5.67 2.70
C PHE A 191 0.86 5.32 2.10
N HIS A 192 1.77 6.28 1.94
CA HIS A 192 3.09 6.02 1.39
C HIS A 192 3.96 5.17 2.32
N VAL A 193 3.94 5.45 3.63
CA VAL A 193 4.61 4.62 4.64
C VAL A 193 4.10 3.17 4.58
N CYS A 194 2.79 3.00 4.41
CA CYS A 194 2.17 1.69 4.25
C CYS A 194 2.49 0.96 2.94
N ASN A 195 3.10 1.64 1.97
CA ASN A 195 3.57 1.03 0.73
C ASN A 195 5.10 0.98 0.69
N GLU A 196 5.78 1.25 1.82
CA GLU A 196 7.24 1.34 1.91
C GLU A 196 7.84 2.43 0.98
N GLU A 197 7.02 3.43 0.61
CA GLU A 197 7.38 4.57 -0.25
C GLU A 197 7.87 5.76 0.60
N PHE A 198 8.86 5.53 1.47
CA PHE A 198 9.33 6.50 2.47
C PHE A 198 9.82 7.83 1.86
N ASP A 199 10.41 7.80 0.67
CA ASP A 199 10.86 9.01 -0.03
C ASP A 199 9.68 9.92 -0.42
N GLU A 200 8.56 9.34 -0.85
CA GLU A 200 7.36 10.11 -1.19
C GLU A 200 6.67 10.65 0.07
N ALA A 201 6.61 9.84 1.14
CA ALA A 201 6.16 10.30 2.45
C ALA A 201 6.97 11.51 2.94
N ARG A 202 8.30 11.45 2.84
CA ARG A 202 9.20 12.56 3.22
C ARG A 202 8.96 13.80 2.36
N LYS A 203 8.87 13.65 1.04
CA LYS A 203 8.58 14.77 0.11
C LYS A 203 7.28 15.48 0.48
N LEU A 204 6.23 14.73 0.84
CA LEU A 204 4.96 15.32 1.27
C LEU A 204 5.10 16.13 2.55
N LEU A 205 5.81 15.61 3.56
CA LEU A 205 6.05 16.32 4.82
C LEU A 205 6.82 17.63 4.58
N ILE A 206 7.90 17.58 3.80
CA ILE A 206 8.71 18.77 3.45
C ILE A 206 7.86 19.82 2.73
N ASN A 207 7.08 19.40 1.73
CA ASN A 207 6.29 20.32 0.90
C ASN A 207 5.08 20.92 1.64
N SER A 208 4.57 20.25 2.67
CA SER A 208 3.41 20.71 3.44
C SER A 208 3.69 21.89 4.39
N HIS A 209 4.91 22.43 4.41
CA HIS A 209 5.35 23.48 5.34
C HIS A 209 5.08 23.16 6.82
N MET A 210 5.05 21.87 7.18
CA MET A 210 5.04 21.44 8.59
C MET A 210 6.30 21.93 9.36
N ASN A 211 7.25 22.60 8.70
CA ASN A 211 8.51 23.09 9.29
C ASN A 211 9.24 22.02 10.09
N THR A 212 9.05 20.76 9.71
CA THR A 212 9.76 19.63 10.24
C THR A 212 11.11 19.61 9.54
N SER A 213 12.20 19.76 10.29
CA SER A 213 13.53 19.43 9.77
C SER A 213 13.54 17.98 9.28
N GLU A 214 14.48 17.62 8.42
CA GLU A 214 14.62 16.23 7.93
C GLU A 214 14.57 15.21 9.08
N ASN A 215 15.24 15.54 10.20
CA ASN A 215 15.25 14.72 11.42
C ASN A 215 13.86 14.49 12.04
N VAL A 216 12.92 15.45 11.94
CA VAL A 216 11.56 15.28 12.47
C VAL A 216 10.71 14.45 11.51
N SER A 217 10.96 14.54 10.19
CA SER A 217 10.28 13.66 9.24
C SER A 217 10.67 12.19 9.43
N ASP A 218 11.93 11.92 9.77
CA ASP A 218 12.41 10.58 10.11
C ASP A 218 11.76 10.05 11.38
N ALA A 219 11.74 10.84 12.44
CA ALA A 219 11.09 10.45 13.69
C ALA A 219 9.58 10.15 13.51
N MET A 220 8.88 10.93 12.68
CA MET A 220 7.46 10.68 12.38
C MET A 220 7.22 9.41 11.56
N ILE A 221 8.19 9.02 10.72
CA ILE A 221 8.15 7.76 9.96
C ILE A 221 8.50 6.58 10.88
N GLU A 222 9.44 6.75 11.82
CA GLU A 222 9.86 5.73 12.79
C GLU A 222 8.80 5.46 13.86
N ASP A 223 8.08 6.49 14.33
CA ASP A 223 6.98 6.39 15.31
C ASP A 223 5.64 5.98 14.67
N PHE A 224 5.64 5.65 13.38
CA PHE A 224 4.42 5.29 12.65
C PHE A 224 3.79 4.01 13.23
N ASP A 225 2.50 4.08 13.59
CA ASP A 225 1.72 2.93 14.07
C ASP A 225 1.32 2.01 12.90
N PRO A 226 1.86 0.79 12.80
CA PRO A 226 1.54 -0.16 11.72
C PRO A 226 0.05 -0.54 11.67
N GLN A 227 -0.71 -0.33 12.75
CA GLN A 227 -2.15 -0.59 12.78
C GLN A 227 -2.95 0.31 11.82
N VAL A 228 -2.34 1.38 11.31
CA VAL A 228 -2.99 2.35 10.40
C VAL A 228 -2.95 1.90 8.93
N CYS A 229 -2.23 0.82 8.58
CA CYS A 229 -2.00 0.45 7.17
C CYS A 229 -3.08 -0.35 6.43
N TYR A 230 -3.19 -0.07 5.12
CA TYR A 230 -4.13 -0.68 4.14
C TYR A 230 -3.80 -2.14 3.81
N GLU A 231 -2.51 -2.46 3.75
CA GLU A 231 -1.99 -3.83 3.72
C GLU A 231 -1.52 -4.26 5.11
N SER A 232 -2.30 -3.91 6.16
CA SER A 232 -1.95 -4.19 7.55
C SER A 232 -1.47 -5.62 7.71
N ASP A 233 -2.12 -6.61 7.09
CA ASP A 233 -1.68 -7.98 7.24
C ASP A 233 -0.22 -8.21 6.83
N LYS A 234 0.28 -7.67 5.72
CA LYS A 234 1.69 -7.91 5.34
C LYS A 234 2.67 -7.09 6.16
N LEU A 235 2.40 -5.81 6.35
CA LEU A 235 3.27 -4.91 7.12
C LEU A 235 3.29 -5.27 8.60
N VAL A 236 2.12 -5.53 9.20
CA VAL A 236 2.00 -6.05 10.56
C VAL A 236 2.69 -7.40 10.66
N GLN A 237 2.51 -8.32 9.69
CA GLN A 237 3.25 -9.57 9.72
C GLN A 237 4.77 -9.35 9.62
N ASN A 238 5.26 -8.41 8.82
CA ASN A 238 6.68 -8.09 8.72
C ASN A 238 7.23 -7.46 10.00
N TYR A 239 6.47 -6.55 10.62
CA TYR A 239 6.78 -6.01 11.94
C TYR A 239 6.79 -7.09 13.02
N GLU A 240 5.83 -8.02 12.99
CA GLU A 240 5.82 -9.19 13.86
C GLU A 240 7.05 -10.08 13.61
N VAL A 241 7.51 -10.24 12.35
CA VAL A 241 8.78 -10.91 12.05
C VAL A 241 9.95 -10.18 12.71
N ASP A 242 10.05 -8.85 12.60
CA ASP A 242 11.12 -8.06 13.23
C ASP A 242 11.13 -8.24 14.76
N LYS A 243 9.95 -8.25 15.38
CA LYS A 243 9.80 -8.56 16.80
C LYS A 243 10.33 -9.96 17.13
N MET A 244 10.07 -10.97 16.29
CA MET A 244 10.60 -12.32 16.50
C MET A 244 12.13 -12.38 16.34
N ILE A 245 12.70 -11.63 15.40
CA ILE A 245 14.15 -11.50 15.26
C ILE A 245 14.76 -10.91 16.54
N GLN A 246 14.18 -9.81 17.04
CA GLN A 246 14.65 -9.18 18.28
C GLN A 246 14.55 -10.12 19.49
N MET A 247 13.44 -10.88 19.61
CA MET A 247 13.28 -11.87 20.68
C MET A 247 14.35 -12.97 20.60
N LYS A 248 14.67 -13.45 19.40
CA LYS A 248 15.77 -14.40 19.18
C LYS A 248 17.11 -13.83 19.65
N GLU A 249 17.42 -12.59 19.29
CA GLU A 249 18.66 -11.91 19.68
C GLU A 249 18.79 -11.75 21.20
N GLN A 250 17.66 -11.62 21.89
CA GLN A 250 17.57 -11.60 23.36
C GLN A 250 17.65 -12.99 24.01
N GLY A 251 17.77 -14.06 23.23
CA GLY A 251 17.89 -15.44 23.70
C GLY A 251 16.56 -16.21 23.79
N TYR A 252 15.42 -15.60 23.46
CA TYR A 252 14.10 -16.23 23.43
C TYR A 252 13.87 -16.97 22.10
N VAL A 253 14.72 -17.96 21.83
CA VAL A 253 14.78 -18.65 20.52
C VAL A 253 13.52 -19.47 20.24
N ASP A 254 12.96 -20.13 21.25
CA ASP A 254 11.77 -20.98 21.07
C ASP A 254 10.50 -20.16 20.84
N GLU A 255 10.33 -19.06 21.56
CA GLU A 255 9.22 -18.12 21.35
C GLU A 255 9.30 -17.47 19.97
N ALA A 256 10.50 -17.03 19.57
CA ALA A 256 10.74 -16.51 18.23
C ALA A 256 10.40 -17.55 17.15
N PHE A 257 10.80 -18.81 17.35
CA PHE A 257 10.48 -19.89 16.42
C PHE A 257 8.97 -20.15 16.29
N LEU A 258 8.24 -20.15 17.41
CA LEU A 258 6.79 -20.34 17.41
C LEU A 258 6.08 -19.19 16.68
N GLY A 259 6.47 -17.94 16.96
CA GLY A 259 5.90 -16.77 16.27
C GLY A 259 6.19 -16.77 14.78
N LEU A 260 7.44 -17.04 14.38
CA LEU A 260 7.81 -17.20 12.97
C LEU A 260 7.05 -18.34 12.30
N THR A 261 6.74 -19.42 13.03
CA THR A 261 5.96 -20.53 12.51
C THR A 261 4.52 -20.16 12.22
N GLU A 262 3.89 -19.38 13.09
CA GLU A 262 2.54 -18.89 12.88
C GLU A 262 2.47 -17.89 11.72
N LEU A 263 3.44 -16.98 11.62
CA LEU A 263 3.57 -16.04 10.51
C LEU A 263 3.80 -16.75 9.17
N ALA A 264 4.65 -17.78 9.15
CA ALA A 264 4.86 -18.62 7.98
C ALA A 264 3.58 -19.39 7.59
N ARG A 265 2.75 -19.82 8.56
CA ARG A 265 1.44 -20.45 8.31
C ARG A 265 0.46 -19.49 7.63
N LYS A 266 0.53 -18.19 7.94
CA LYS A 266 -0.19 -17.11 7.25
C LYS A 266 0.37 -16.79 5.86
N GLY A 267 1.48 -17.41 5.47
CA GLY A 267 2.09 -17.27 4.14
C GLY A 267 3.12 -16.15 4.04
N ASN A 268 3.60 -15.58 5.14
CA ASN A 268 4.59 -14.51 5.11
C ASN A 268 5.96 -15.02 4.57
N PRO A 269 6.46 -14.50 3.42
CA PRO A 269 7.73 -14.95 2.83
C PRO A 269 8.96 -14.68 3.70
N ARG A 270 8.97 -13.56 4.42
CA ARG A 270 10.07 -13.16 5.32
C ARG A 270 10.13 -14.07 6.54
N ALA A 271 8.97 -14.46 7.08
CA ALA A 271 8.90 -15.42 8.17
C ALA A 271 9.50 -16.79 7.79
N PHE A 272 9.24 -17.27 6.56
CA PHE A 272 9.92 -18.46 6.04
C PHE A 272 11.44 -18.26 5.99
N TYR A 273 11.91 -17.12 5.49
CA TYR A 273 13.34 -16.83 5.39
C TYR A 273 14.04 -16.85 6.76
N GLU A 274 13.50 -16.14 7.74
CA GLU A 274 14.10 -16.06 9.07
C GLU A 274 14.01 -17.39 9.84
N ARG A 275 12.90 -18.13 9.68
CA ARG A 275 12.78 -19.48 10.25
C ARG A 275 13.77 -20.46 9.61
N ALA A 276 14.08 -20.30 8.32
CA ALA A 276 15.10 -21.10 7.67
C ALA A 276 16.49 -20.89 8.28
N LYS A 277 16.85 -19.65 8.67
CA LYS A 277 18.12 -19.37 9.36
C LYS A 277 18.21 -20.09 10.70
N LEU A 278 17.14 -20.10 11.50
CA LEU A 278 17.06 -20.87 12.74
C LEU A 278 17.28 -22.37 12.50
N PHE A 279 16.71 -22.91 11.42
CA PHE A 279 16.94 -24.29 11.03
C PHE A 279 18.38 -24.58 10.63
N LEU A 280 19.06 -23.65 9.94
CA LEU A 280 20.47 -23.79 9.59
C LEU A 280 21.35 -23.79 10.84
N GLU A 281 21.12 -22.87 11.78
CA GLU A 281 21.82 -22.80 13.06
C GLU A 281 21.65 -24.09 13.88
N SER A 282 20.48 -24.72 13.76
CA SER A 282 20.16 -25.97 14.44
C SER A 282 20.49 -27.24 13.62
N ASN A 283 21.22 -27.09 12.51
CA ASN A 283 21.64 -28.17 11.63
C ASN A 283 20.48 -29.03 11.05
N CYS A 284 19.32 -28.39 10.76
CA CYS A 284 18.24 -28.95 9.96
C CYS A 284 18.23 -28.36 8.53
N GLU A 285 19.20 -28.76 7.70
CA GLU A 285 19.35 -28.29 6.32
C GLU A 285 18.08 -28.48 5.46
N GLU A 286 17.31 -29.55 5.67
CA GLU A 286 16.09 -29.79 4.88
C GLU A 286 14.91 -28.93 5.32
N CYS A 287 14.76 -28.70 6.62
CA CYS A 287 13.78 -27.75 7.14
C CYS A 287 14.05 -26.37 6.52
N ALA A 288 15.32 -25.95 6.52
CA ALA A 288 15.78 -24.72 5.91
C ALA A 288 15.48 -24.69 4.39
N LYS A 289 15.84 -25.75 3.63
CA LYS A 289 15.53 -25.81 2.18
C LYS A 289 14.05 -25.64 1.87
N SER A 290 13.17 -26.29 2.64
CA SER A 290 11.73 -26.21 2.44
C SER A 290 11.24 -24.77 2.59
N ASP A 291 11.71 -24.08 3.62
CA ASP A 291 11.32 -22.70 3.91
C ASP A 291 11.95 -21.71 2.93
N LEU A 292 13.23 -21.87 2.57
CA LEU A 292 13.90 -21.04 1.56
C LEU A 292 13.22 -21.10 0.19
N LYS A 293 12.66 -22.26 -0.19
CA LYS A 293 11.86 -22.39 -1.42
C LYS A 293 10.55 -21.60 -1.37
N ARG A 294 10.02 -21.34 -0.16
CA ARG A 294 8.77 -20.60 0.07
C ARG A 294 9.02 -19.12 0.32
N SER A 295 10.22 -18.71 0.73
CA SER A 295 10.64 -17.31 0.89
C SER A 295 10.97 -16.62 -0.46
N LYS A 296 10.00 -16.57 -1.37
CA LYS A 296 10.15 -15.86 -2.64
C LYS A 296 10.50 -14.39 -2.40
N GLY A 297 11.38 -13.83 -3.23
CA GLY A 297 11.82 -12.42 -3.14
C GLY A 297 13.15 -12.19 -2.43
N PHE A 298 13.70 -13.20 -1.75
CA PHE A 298 15.02 -13.11 -1.11
C PHE A 298 16.09 -13.74 -2.01
N ASN A 299 16.94 -12.91 -2.64
CA ASN A 299 17.95 -13.33 -3.62
C ASN A 299 18.93 -14.39 -3.08
N ASP A 300 19.27 -14.30 -1.80
CA ASP A 300 20.22 -15.22 -1.16
C ASP A 300 19.64 -16.62 -0.96
N SER A 301 18.32 -16.79 -1.00
CA SER A 301 17.66 -18.08 -0.79
C SER A 301 18.15 -19.13 -1.79
N ASN A 302 18.27 -18.76 -3.06
CA ASN A 302 18.74 -19.68 -4.10
C ASN A 302 20.22 -20.04 -3.94
N ILE A 303 21.04 -19.07 -3.50
CA ILE A 303 22.46 -19.29 -3.23
C ILE A 303 22.61 -20.30 -2.08
N ILE A 304 21.90 -20.08 -0.98
CA ILE A 304 21.93 -20.99 0.18
C ILE A 304 21.42 -22.38 -0.21
N ILE A 305 20.30 -22.49 -0.94
CA ILE A 305 19.77 -23.77 -1.42
C ILE A 305 20.82 -24.54 -2.25
N SER A 306 21.57 -23.85 -3.11
CA SER A 306 22.59 -24.47 -3.97
C SER A 306 23.77 -25.06 -3.20
N GLN A 307 24.11 -24.47 -2.05
CA GLN A 307 25.20 -24.92 -1.19
C GLN A 307 24.81 -26.15 -0.35
N LEU A 308 23.52 -26.31 -0.05
CA LEU A 308 23.04 -27.42 0.74
C LEU A 308 22.99 -28.70 -0.12
N LYS A 309 23.95 -29.61 0.06
CA LYS A 309 24.03 -30.87 -0.70
C LYS A 309 22.88 -31.82 -0.35
N MET A 310 22.50 -32.69 -1.30
CA MET A 310 21.59 -33.81 -1.00
C MET A 310 22.40 -34.97 -0.43
N LYS A 311 21.94 -35.51 0.70
CA LYS A 311 22.55 -36.69 1.34
C LYS A 311 21.88 -37.95 0.83
N THR A 312 22.66 -39.00 0.55
CA THR A 312 22.12 -40.33 0.22
C THR A 312 21.47 -40.98 1.44
N PRO A 313 20.62 -42.02 1.29
CA PRO A 313 20.02 -42.74 2.42
C PRO A 313 21.06 -43.21 3.46
N CYS A 314 22.17 -43.80 3.02
CA CYS A 314 23.26 -44.19 3.91
C CYS A 314 23.90 -43.00 4.63
N GLN A 315 24.10 -41.86 3.95
CA GLN A 315 24.64 -40.64 4.56
C GLN A 315 23.68 -40.00 5.58
N ILE A 316 22.37 -40.18 5.41
CA ILE A 316 21.36 -39.76 6.40
C ILE A 316 21.51 -40.58 7.68
N LEU A 317 21.85 -41.86 7.56
CA LEU A 317 22.17 -42.74 8.68
C LEU A 317 23.61 -42.56 9.21
N GLU A 318 24.30 -41.48 8.84
CA GLU A 318 25.68 -41.18 9.24
C GLU A 318 26.71 -42.26 8.81
N LEU A 319 26.40 -42.98 7.73
CA LEU A 319 27.30 -43.97 7.11
C LEU A 319 27.95 -43.42 5.84
N ALA A 320 28.91 -44.17 5.29
CA ALA A 320 29.46 -43.90 3.98
C ALA A 320 28.37 -43.92 2.89
N SER A 321 28.64 -43.33 1.73
CA SER A 321 27.65 -43.19 0.64
C SER A 321 27.01 -44.51 0.18
N LYS A 322 27.72 -45.63 0.39
CA LYS A 322 27.21 -47.00 0.26
C LYS A 322 27.34 -47.70 1.62
N CYS A 323 26.31 -48.42 2.04
CA CYS A 323 26.26 -49.10 3.33
C CYS A 323 25.62 -50.49 3.20
N SER A 324 25.98 -51.42 4.09
CA SER A 324 25.32 -52.73 4.18
C SER A 324 24.04 -52.64 5.02
N ARG A 325 23.07 -53.52 4.75
CA ARG A 325 21.79 -53.57 5.48
C ARG A 325 21.98 -53.68 6.99
N SER A 326 22.89 -54.56 7.43
CA SER A 326 23.22 -54.72 8.86
C SER A 326 23.78 -53.44 9.47
N SER A 327 24.68 -52.74 8.76
CA SER A 327 25.21 -51.45 9.22
C SER A 327 24.15 -50.36 9.27
N ALA A 328 23.23 -50.33 8.29
CA ALA A 328 22.13 -49.39 8.24
C ALA A 328 21.15 -49.59 9.41
N LEU A 329 20.79 -50.85 9.72
CA LEU A 329 19.91 -51.19 10.85
C LEU A 329 20.50 -50.75 12.20
N ASN A 330 21.79 -50.98 12.40
CA ASN A 330 22.47 -50.59 13.64
C ASN A 330 22.54 -49.06 13.79
N ALA A 331 22.86 -48.34 12.71
CA ALA A 331 22.85 -46.89 12.70
C ALA A 331 21.44 -46.32 12.94
N PHE A 332 20.42 -46.90 12.30
CA PHE A 332 19.03 -46.57 12.50
C PHE A 332 18.62 -46.68 13.98
N ARG A 333 18.87 -47.82 14.64
CA ARG A 333 18.53 -48.02 16.05
C ARG A 333 19.23 -47.01 16.97
N LYS A 334 20.48 -46.66 16.67
CA LYS A 334 21.23 -45.64 17.41
C LYS A 334 20.59 -44.26 17.23
N LEU A 335 20.38 -43.84 15.98
CA LEU A 335 19.83 -42.53 15.65
C LEU A 335 18.36 -42.38 16.08
N ALA A 336 17.57 -43.45 16.04
CA ALA A 336 16.20 -43.46 16.51
C ALA A 336 16.12 -43.19 18.02
N ARG A 337 17.02 -43.80 18.81
CA ARG A 337 17.14 -43.49 20.24
C ARG A 337 17.66 -42.09 20.49
N GLU A 338 18.52 -41.57 19.62
CA GLU A 338 19.09 -40.22 19.74
C GLU A 338 18.08 -39.12 19.43
N TRP A 339 17.37 -39.26 18.30
CA TRP A 339 16.50 -38.27 17.71
C TRP A 339 15.01 -38.53 17.98
N HIS A 340 14.67 -39.38 18.95
CA HIS A 340 13.28 -39.56 19.36
C HIS A 340 12.71 -38.23 19.90
N PRO A 341 11.55 -37.74 19.40
CA PRO A 341 11.00 -36.44 19.80
C PRO A 341 10.80 -36.28 21.32
N ASP A 342 10.47 -37.36 22.03
CA ASP A 342 10.24 -37.35 23.49
C ASP A 342 11.49 -36.97 24.31
N ARG A 343 12.67 -37.04 23.70
CA ARG A 343 13.92 -36.64 24.36
C ARG A 343 14.14 -35.13 24.38
N PHE A 344 13.32 -34.37 23.67
CA PHE A 344 13.48 -32.92 23.51
C PHE A 344 12.31 -32.19 24.15
N HIS A 345 12.63 -31.25 25.03
CA HIS A 345 11.62 -30.51 25.79
C HIS A 345 11.23 -29.18 25.14
N THR A 346 12.11 -28.59 24.33
CA THR A 346 11.83 -27.30 23.70
C THR A 346 11.10 -27.45 22.36
N PRO A 347 10.23 -26.50 21.98
CA PRO A 347 9.48 -26.55 20.73
C PRO A 347 10.36 -26.69 19.49
N LEU A 348 11.43 -25.89 19.35
CA LEU A 348 12.30 -25.95 18.20
C LEU A 348 13.05 -27.29 18.12
N ALA A 349 13.62 -27.75 19.23
CA ALA A 349 14.37 -28.99 19.27
C ALA A 349 13.48 -30.21 18.98
N LYS A 350 12.26 -30.23 19.53
CA LYS A 350 11.29 -31.29 19.27
C LYS A 350 10.87 -31.33 17.80
N TYR A 351 10.58 -30.17 17.20
CA TYR A 351 10.25 -30.09 15.77
C TYR A 351 11.39 -30.63 14.89
N ILE A 352 12.65 -30.26 15.21
CA ILE A 352 13.82 -30.76 14.47
C ILE A 352 13.98 -32.26 14.65
N ALA A 353 13.80 -32.78 15.86
CA ALA A 353 13.86 -34.21 16.15
C ALA A 353 12.81 -34.99 15.36
N GLU A 354 11.56 -34.53 15.32
CA GLU A 354 10.49 -35.13 14.51
C GLU A 354 10.85 -35.17 13.01
N LYS A 355 11.42 -34.07 12.48
CA LYS A 355 11.84 -34.01 11.08
C LYS A 355 13.01 -34.95 10.79
N LYS A 356 14.02 -35.00 11.68
CA LYS A 356 15.15 -35.93 11.57
C LYS A 356 14.69 -37.37 11.66
N MET A 357 13.82 -37.70 12.62
CA MET A 357 13.30 -39.06 12.80
C MET A 357 12.50 -39.54 11.59
N ARG A 358 11.63 -38.69 11.03
CA ARG A 358 10.92 -39.00 9.78
C ARG A 358 11.90 -39.30 8.63
N LYS A 359 13.02 -38.59 8.57
CA LYS A 359 14.06 -38.79 7.56
C LYS A 359 14.84 -40.08 7.77
N ILE A 360 15.20 -40.38 9.01
CA ILE A 360 15.88 -41.63 9.40
C ILE A 360 14.99 -42.82 9.03
N ASN A 361 13.69 -42.76 9.30
CA ASN A 361 12.71 -43.78 8.91
C ASN A 361 12.66 -43.94 7.38
N LYS A 362 12.50 -42.84 6.64
CA LYS A 362 12.45 -42.87 5.18
C LYS A 362 13.73 -43.42 4.54
N ALA A 363 14.90 -43.03 5.05
CA ALA A 363 16.18 -43.54 4.57
C ALA A 363 16.30 -45.05 4.81
N MET A 364 15.82 -45.54 5.95
CA MET A 364 15.79 -46.97 6.23
C MET A 364 14.83 -47.69 5.28
N GLU A 365 13.63 -47.16 5.05
CA GLU A 365 12.68 -47.72 4.07
C GLU A 365 13.28 -47.82 2.67
N GLU A 366 13.96 -46.77 2.18
CA GLU A 366 14.60 -46.79 0.86
C GLU A 366 15.73 -47.82 0.75
N ILE A 367 16.51 -48.03 1.81
CA ILE A 367 17.57 -49.06 1.85
C ILE A 367 16.96 -50.47 1.91
N ASP A 368 15.83 -50.62 2.62
CA ASP A 368 15.14 -51.91 2.78
C ASP A 368 14.30 -52.29 1.54
N LEU A 369 13.94 -51.31 0.70
CA LEU A 369 13.17 -51.46 -0.54
C LEU A 369 14.04 -51.62 -1.80
N GLU A 370 15.39 -51.59 -1.72
CA GLU A 370 16.20 -52.00 -2.87
C GLU A 370 15.85 -53.47 -3.21
N PRO A 371 15.37 -53.74 -4.45
CA PRO A 371 14.72 -55.00 -4.77
C PRO A 371 15.70 -56.17 -4.64
N PHE A 372 15.23 -57.17 -3.92
CA PHE A 372 15.83 -58.48 -3.67
C PHE A 372 16.05 -59.33 -4.95
N ASP A 373 15.79 -58.78 -6.14
CA ASP A 373 15.65 -59.50 -7.42
C ASP A 373 16.97 -59.87 -8.11
N SER A 374 18.14 -59.60 -7.51
CA SER A 374 19.42 -59.96 -8.13
C SER A 374 20.23 -61.03 -7.41
N LEU A 375 19.80 -61.52 -6.23
CA LEU A 375 20.68 -62.42 -5.46
C LEU A 375 20.06 -63.68 -4.87
N PHE A 376 18.76 -63.79 -4.55
CA PHE A 376 18.26 -65.05 -3.97
C PHE A 376 16.81 -65.36 -4.34
N GLY A 377 16.66 -66.30 -5.28
CA GLY A 377 15.48 -67.14 -5.35
C GLY A 377 15.41 -68.07 -4.13
N ASN A 378 14.18 -68.37 -3.73
CA ASN A 378 13.72 -69.23 -2.64
C ASN A 378 13.50 -68.49 -1.32
N GLY A 379 12.21 -68.32 -1.04
CA GLY A 379 11.70 -67.51 0.06
C GLY A 379 11.81 -68.16 1.43
N GLU A 380 11.76 -67.28 2.42
CA GLU A 380 11.23 -67.50 3.76
C GLU A 380 11.00 -66.11 4.38
N ASP A 381 9.78 -65.88 4.89
CA ASP A 381 9.38 -64.62 5.53
C ASP A 381 10.09 -64.44 6.89
N SER A 382 10.67 -63.26 7.13
CA SER A 382 11.34 -62.92 8.39
C SER A 382 10.77 -61.65 9.02
N TRP A 383 10.26 -61.79 10.24
CA TRP A 383 9.91 -60.68 11.14
C TRP A 383 11.15 -60.26 11.95
N LEU A 384 11.38 -58.95 12.07
CA LEU A 384 12.47 -58.40 12.88
C LEU A 384 12.12 -58.46 14.38
N VAL A 385 12.77 -59.35 15.11
CA VAL A 385 12.84 -59.39 16.57
C VAL A 385 14.27 -59.04 16.99
N ASP A 386 14.44 -58.26 18.06
CA ASP A 386 15.75 -57.97 18.64
C ASP A 386 16.22 -59.12 19.57
N GLU A 387 17.48 -59.08 20.02
CA GLU A 387 18.07 -60.11 20.88
C GLU A 387 17.46 -60.16 22.30
N ASP A 388 16.65 -59.15 22.67
CA ASP A 388 15.99 -59.02 23.98
C ASP A 388 14.47 -59.30 23.95
N GLY A 389 13.89 -59.59 22.77
CA GLY A 389 12.47 -59.96 22.62
C GLY A 389 11.48 -58.79 22.71
N ALA A 390 11.90 -57.54 22.51
CA ALA A 390 11.02 -56.38 22.47
C ALA A 390 10.54 -56.08 21.03
N HIS A 391 9.23 -55.97 20.86
CA HIS A 391 8.63 -55.58 19.58
C HIS A 391 8.99 -54.13 19.21
N ILE A 392 9.74 -53.94 18.13
CA ILE A 392 9.91 -52.62 17.51
C ILE A 392 8.60 -52.29 16.79
N MET A 393 7.74 -51.50 17.44
CA MET A 393 6.53 -50.98 16.80
C MET A 393 6.90 -50.19 15.55
N ARG A 394 6.35 -50.62 14.42
CA ARG A 394 6.16 -49.78 13.24
C ARG A 394 5.21 -48.66 13.67
N ILE A 395 5.72 -47.45 13.87
CA ILE A 395 4.87 -46.27 14.12
C ILE A 395 3.96 -46.14 12.90
N GLN A 396 2.65 -46.32 13.08
CA GLN A 396 1.67 -46.04 12.04
C GLN A 396 1.80 -44.57 11.64
N ILE A 397 2.18 -44.36 10.39
CA ILE A 397 2.19 -43.06 9.74
C ILE A 397 0.74 -42.66 9.53
N PHE A 398 0.30 -41.57 10.16
CA PHE A 398 -0.90 -40.82 9.77
C PHE A 398 -0.55 -39.78 8.71
#